data_AF-A0AAW2LQA0-F1
#
_entry.id   AF-A0AAW2LQA0-F1
#
_cell.length_a   1.000
_cell.length_b   1.000
_cell.length_c   1.000
_cell.angle_alpha   90.00
_cell.angle_beta   90.00
_cell.angle_gamma   90.00
#
_symmetry.space_group_name_H-M   'P 1'
#
loop_
_entity.id
_entity.type
_entity.pdbx_description
1 polymer ?
#
loop_
_entity_poly.entity_id
_entity_poly.type
_entity_poly.pdbx_seq_one_letter_code
_entity_poly.pdbx_strand_id
1 'polypeptide(L)'
;MKTQVEEKFSDFYGKWMDQLEHLLQLLLVVSRDEHSQEAGYQSMVNKLTAHHKEYYTYKWAAAHEDVLAFFAPVWLSPLENAYLWVTGWKPSTVFRLVESLRGVQPAAGVRLSGLTEEQVKKIEALRVKIKVEEERVERRWRDSRWAWRTGKWWSWRRWRGKRRRTEARPQLLR
;
A
#
# COMPACT_ATOMS: atom_id res chain seq x y z
N MET A 1 25.68 -1.04 -15.15
CA MET A 1 26.15 -0.06 -14.13
C MET A 1 24.92 0.41 -13.39
N LYS A 2 24.95 0.43 -12.05
CA LYS A 2 23.86 1.00 -11.27
C LYS A 2 23.92 2.53 -11.37
N THR A 3 22.77 3.19 -11.38
CA THR A 3 22.72 4.66 -11.33
C THR A 3 23.02 5.14 -9.91
N GLN A 4 23.44 6.40 -9.76
CA GLN A 4 23.67 6.98 -8.43
C GLN A 4 22.40 6.97 -7.56
N VAL A 5 21.22 7.11 -8.19
CA VAL A 5 19.92 7.03 -7.50
C VAL A 5 19.69 5.60 -6.99
N GLU A 6 19.98 4.60 -7.81
CA GLU A 6 19.85 3.19 -7.44
C GLU A 6 20.77 2.78 -6.29
N GLU A 7 22.01 3.27 -6.26
CA GLU A 7 22.95 3.01 -5.17
C GLU A 7 22.46 3.60 -3.85
N LYS A 8 22.12 4.90 -3.85
CA LYS A 8 21.55 5.58 -2.66
C LYS A 8 20.29 4.87 -2.16
N PHE A 9 19.42 4.44 -3.07
CA PHE A 9 18.20 3.75 -2.70
C PHE A 9 18.46 2.36 -2.14
N SER A 10 19.43 1.63 -2.70
CA SER A 10 19.83 0.32 -2.18
C SER A 10 20.33 0.42 -0.74
N ASP A 11 21.14 1.43 -0.43
CA ASP A 11 21.64 1.69 0.92
C ASP A 11 20.53 2.07 1.91
N PHE A 12 19.60 2.92 1.46
CA PHE A 12 18.41 3.26 2.24
C PHE A 12 17.54 2.02 2.49
N TYR A 13 17.30 1.22 1.45
CA TYR A 13 16.46 0.03 1.52
C TYR A 13 17.02 -1.01 2.49
N GLY A 14 18.34 -1.23 2.51
CA GLY A 14 18.98 -2.10 3.49
C GLY A 14 18.68 -1.67 4.93
N LYS A 15 18.94 -0.40 5.26
CA LYS A 15 18.64 0.16 6.59
C LYS A 15 17.15 0.10 6.94
N TRP A 16 16.29 0.36 5.95
CA TRP A 16 14.85 0.30 6.10
C TRP A 16 14.36 -1.13 6.39
N MET A 17 14.97 -2.14 5.75
CA MET A 17 14.68 -3.56 5.98
C MET A 17 15.12 -3.99 7.38
N ASP A 18 16.31 -3.59 7.84
CA ASP A 18 16.79 -3.88 9.21
C ASP A 18 15.82 -3.32 10.27
N GLN A 19 15.35 -2.08 10.05
CA GLN A 19 14.36 -1.44 10.92
C GLN A 19 13.00 -2.15 10.86
N LEU A 20 12.58 -2.61 9.68
CA LEU A 20 11.34 -3.37 9.52
C LEU A 20 11.42 -4.68 10.31
N GLU A 21 12.54 -5.40 10.22
CA GLU A 21 12.75 -6.64 10.97
C GLU A 21 12.66 -6.39 12.48
N HIS A 22 13.30 -5.33 12.97
CA HIS A 22 13.19 -4.94 14.38
C HIS A 22 11.75 -4.64 14.80
N LEU A 23 11.00 -3.88 13.98
CA LEU A 23 9.58 -3.58 14.25
C LEU A 23 8.71 -4.85 14.26
N LEU A 24 8.98 -5.81 13.38
CA LEU A 24 8.28 -7.10 13.34
C LEU A 24 8.58 -7.92 14.60
N GLN A 25 9.82 -7.94 15.06
CA GLN A 25 10.18 -8.60 16.33
C GLN A 25 9.44 -7.96 17.51
N LEU A 26 9.38 -6.63 17.58
CA LEU A 26 8.60 -5.93 18.62
C LEU A 26 7.11 -6.25 18.54
N LEU A 27 6.53 -6.34 17.33
CA LEU A 27 5.14 -6.73 17.14
C LEU A 27 4.86 -8.15 17.67
N LEU A 28 5.80 -9.09 17.45
CA LEU A 28 5.70 -10.45 17.97
C LEU A 28 5.78 -10.52 19.50
N VAL A 29 6.54 -9.62 20.13
CA VAL A 29 6.59 -9.52 21.61
C VAL A 29 5.26 -8.99 22.14
N VAL A 30 4.75 -7.90 21.56
CA VAL A 30 3.45 -7.31 21.95
C VAL A 30 2.28 -8.28 21.70
N SER A 31 2.34 -9.13 20.69
CA SER A 31 1.29 -10.11 20.44
C SER A 31 1.26 -11.28 21.43
N ARG A 32 2.37 -11.53 22.14
CA ARG A 32 2.49 -12.60 23.15
C ARG A 32 2.19 -12.14 24.57
N ASP A 33 2.16 -10.83 24.81
CA ASP A 33 1.84 -10.27 26.11
C ASP A 33 0.31 -10.21 26.29
N GLU A 34 -0.22 -11.09 27.15
CA GLU A 34 -1.66 -11.18 27.46
C GLU A 34 -2.22 -9.91 28.11
N HIS A 35 -1.36 -9.03 28.63
CA HIS A 35 -1.75 -7.73 29.20
C HIS A 35 -1.67 -6.57 28.21
N SER A 36 -1.29 -6.85 26.95
CA SER A 36 -1.21 -5.83 25.92
C SER A 36 -2.56 -5.16 25.68
N GLN A 37 -2.61 -3.88 26.05
CA GLN A 37 -3.78 -3.03 25.87
C GLN A 37 -3.94 -2.67 24.38
N GLU A 38 -5.17 -2.39 23.96
CA GLU A 38 -5.49 -1.86 22.62
C GLU A 38 -4.57 -0.70 22.21
N ALA A 39 -4.21 0.18 23.17
CA ALA A 39 -3.28 1.28 22.95
C ALA A 39 -1.87 0.83 22.49
N GLY A 40 -1.38 -0.31 22.97
CA GLY A 40 -0.11 -0.91 22.55
C GLY A 40 -0.15 -1.39 21.10
N TYR A 41 -1.22 -2.08 20.71
CA TYR A 41 -1.44 -2.49 19.31
C TYR A 41 -1.58 -1.30 18.37
N GLN A 42 -2.36 -0.28 18.75
CA GLN A 42 -2.51 0.94 17.97
C GLN A 42 -1.17 1.68 17.79
N SER A 43 -0.37 1.79 18.85
CA SER A 43 0.97 2.38 18.78
C SER A 43 1.87 1.61 17.81
N MET A 44 1.85 0.28 17.86
CA MET A 44 2.65 -0.56 16.96
C MET A 44 2.19 -0.45 15.50
N VAL A 45 0.88 -0.48 15.25
CA VAL A 45 0.31 -0.28 13.91
C VAL A 45 0.70 1.09 13.36
N ASN A 46 0.66 2.14 14.19
CA ASN A 46 1.07 3.49 13.79
C ASN A 46 2.55 3.56 13.42
N LYS A 47 3.44 2.94 14.21
CA LYS A 47 4.87 2.85 13.90
C LYS A 47 5.12 2.14 12.58
N LEU A 48 4.51 0.96 12.38
CA LEU A 48 4.66 0.18 11.15
C LEU A 48 4.11 0.94 9.93
N THR A 49 2.98 1.62 10.11
CA THR A 49 2.39 2.46 9.05
C THR A 49 3.29 3.64 8.70
N ALA A 50 3.87 4.32 9.70
CA ALA A 50 4.82 5.41 9.49
C ALA A 50 6.08 4.92 8.76
N HIS A 51 6.61 3.76 9.14
CA HIS A 51 7.76 3.13 8.50
C HIS A 51 7.53 2.86 7.00
N HIS A 52 6.36 2.33 6.65
CA HIS A 52 6.00 2.12 5.24
C HIS A 52 5.77 3.44 4.49
N LYS A 53 5.21 4.47 5.16
CA LYS A 53 5.05 5.81 4.55
C LYS A 53 6.41 6.44 4.22
N GLU A 54 7.41 6.26 5.08
CA GLU A 54 8.77 6.72 4.82
C GLU A 54 9.34 6.08 3.54
N TYR A 55 9.23 4.76 3.41
CA TYR A 55 9.64 4.04 2.20
C TYR A 55 9.01 4.64 0.93
N TYR A 56 7.69 4.84 0.91
CA TYR A 56 7.01 5.38 -0.27
C TYR A 56 7.33 6.86 -0.51
N THR A 57 7.60 7.63 0.52
CA THR A 57 8.00 9.04 0.39
C THR A 57 9.37 9.14 -0.24
N TYR A 58 10.32 8.34 0.25
CA TYR A 58 11.67 8.26 -0.31
C TYR A 58 11.63 7.72 -1.75
N LYS A 59 10.85 6.65 -2.00
CA LYS A 59 10.61 6.09 -3.34
C LYS A 59 10.03 7.10 -4.31
N TRP A 60 9.07 7.92 -3.86
CA TRP A 60 8.46 8.95 -4.69
C TRP A 60 9.42 10.09 -5.01
N ALA A 61 10.27 10.51 -4.07
CA ALA A 61 11.30 11.50 -4.32
C ALA A 61 12.33 11.01 -5.36
N ALA A 62 12.80 9.76 -5.22
CA ALA A 62 13.71 9.14 -6.17
C ALA A 62 13.12 9.02 -7.58
N ALA A 63 11.80 8.79 -7.69
CA ALA A 63 11.10 8.73 -8.98
C ALA A 63 11.16 10.03 -9.79
N HIS A 64 11.40 11.18 -9.11
CA HIS A 64 11.54 12.46 -9.78
C HIS A 64 12.91 12.62 -10.46
N GLU A 65 13.92 11.91 -9.97
CA GLU A 65 15.28 11.89 -10.52
C GLU A 65 15.44 10.76 -11.55
N ASP A 66 14.94 9.56 -11.24
CA ASP A 66 15.02 8.39 -12.10
C ASP A 66 13.69 7.62 -12.08
N VAL A 67 12.89 7.83 -13.12
CA VAL A 67 11.60 7.17 -13.28
C VAL A 67 11.74 5.67 -13.59
N LEU A 68 12.85 5.24 -14.18
CA LEU A 68 13.05 3.83 -14.53
C LEU A 68 13.36 3.02 -13.29
N ALA A 69 14.22 3.55 -12.40
CA ALA A 69 14.49 2.97 -11.09
C ALA A 69 13.22 2.80 -10.23
N PHE A 70 12.18 3.61 -10.46
CA PHE A 70 10.90 3.48 -9.78
C PHE A 70 10.09 2.23 -10.21
N PHE A 71 10.11 1.91 -11.52
CA PHE A 71 9.33 0.81 -12.11
C PHE A 71 10.10 -0.52 -12.16
N ALA A 72 11.42 -0.48 -12.21
CA ALA A 72 12.30 -1.64 -12.20
C ALA A 72 13.38 -1.50 -11.12
N PRO A 73 12.99 -1.49 -9.83
CA PRO A 73 13.93 -1.28 -8.73
C PRO A 73 14.96 -2.41 -8.63
N VAL A 74 16.24 -2.04 -8.65
CA VAL A 74 17.37 -2.99 -8.58
C VAL A 74 17.61 -3.56 -7.17
N TRP A 75 16.98 -2.98 -6.15
CA TRP A 75 17.05 -3.42 -4.75
C TRP A 75 16.00 -4.49 -4.41
N LEU A 76 15.07 -4.77 -5.33
CA LEU A 76 14.11 -5.86 -5.19
C LEU A 76 14.59 -7.11 -5.94
N SER A 77 14.24 -8.27 -5.40
CA SER A 77 14.47 -9.55 -6.09
C SER A 77 13.67 -9.64 -7.39
N PRO A 78 14.09 -10.48 -8.35
CA PRO A 78 13.33 -10.73 -9.57
C PRO A 78 11.88 -11.17 -9.32
N LEU A 79 11.65 -11.93 -8.24
CA LEU A 79 10.32 -12.38 -7.84
C LEU A 79 9.46 -11.22 -7.34
N GLU A 80 9.99 -10.37 -6.47
CA GLU A 80 9.29 -9.17 -5.98
C GLU A 80 8.97 -8.20 -7.12
N ASN A 81 9.93 -8.00 -8.03
CA ASN A 81 9.72 -7.23 -9.25
C ASN A 81 8.61 -7.84 -10.11
N ALA A 82 8.61 -9.15 -10.33
CA ALA A 82 7.53 -9.82 -11.05
C ALA A 82 6.17 -9.61 -10.35
N TYR A 83 6.10 -9.68 -9.02
CA TYR A 83 4.86 -9.43 -8.29
C TYR A 83 4.34 -8.00 -8.42
N LEU A 84 5.21 -6.99 -8.50
CA LEU A 84 4.79 -5.60 -8.80
C LEU A 84 4.03 -5.52 -10.14
N TRP A 85 4.46 -6.29 -11.13
CA TRP A 85 3.83 -6.31 -12.47
C TRP A 85 2.62 -7.25 -12.54
N VAL A 86 2.72 -8.46 -12.00
CA VAL A 86 1.71 -9.52 -12.09
C VAL A 86 0.46 -9.19 -11.30
N THR A 87 0.60 -8.63 -10.09
CA THR A 87 -0.56 -8.29 -9.26
C THR A 87 -1.25 -7.01 -9.72
N GLY A 88 -0.55 -6.21 -10.54
CA GLY A 88 -0.96 -4.86 -10.87
C GLY A 88 -1.20 -3.99 -9.62
N TRP A 89 -1.88 -2.85 -9.80
CA TRP A 89 -2.40 -2.07 -8.67
C TRP A 89 -3.73 -2.70 -8.19
N LYS A 90 -3.68 -3.85 -7.49
CA LYS A 90 -4.86 -4.46 -6.84
C LYS A 90 -4.60 -4.81 -5.36
N PRO A 91 -4.55 -3.80 -4.47
CA PRO A 91 -4.49 -3.99 -3.02
C PRO A 91 -5.47 -5.04 -2.45
N SER A 92 -6.65 -5.19 -3.05
CA SER A 92 -7.70 -6.14 -2.65
C SER A 92 -7.29 -7.60 -2.76
N THR A 93 -6.24 -7.90 -3.53
CA THR A 93 -5.67 -9.25 -3.65
C THR A 93 -5.13 -9.78 -2.33
N VAL A 94 -4.69 -8.90 -1.42
CA VAL A 94 -4.21 -9.29 -0.09
C VAL A 94 -5.29 -10.03 0.72
N PHE A 95 -6.56 -9.70 0.53
CA PHE A 95 -7.65 -10.36 1.24
C PHE A 95 -7.85 -11.80 0.80
N ARG A 96 -7.45 -12.17 -0.43
CA ARG A 96 -7.45 -13.58 -0.86
C ARG A 96 -6.43 -14.40 -0.09
N LEU A 97 -5.29 -13.79 0.26
CA LEU A 97 -4.29 -14.42 1.13
C LEU A 97 -4.83 -14.54 2.56
N VAL A 98 -5.47 -13.50 3.09
CA VAL A 98 -6.11 -13.57 4.42
C VAL A 98 -7.17 -14.68 4.47
N GLU A 99 -8.00 -14.79 3.43
CA GLU A 99 -9.00 -15.86 3.30
C GLU A 99 -8.36 -17.26 3.23
N SER A 100 -7.28 -17.44 2.45
CA SER A 100 -6.60 -18.73 2.34
C SER A 100 -5.92 -19.16 3.64
N LEU A 101 -5.37 -18.21 4.40
CA LEU A 101 -4.76 -18.45 5.71
C LEU A 101 -5.79 -18.75 6.81
N ARG A 102 -7.06 -18.35 6.63
CA ARG A 102 -8.19 -18.69 7.52
C ARG A 102 -8.79 -20.07 7.22
N GLY A 103 -8.57 -20.61 6.02
CA GLY A 103 -9.19 -21.85 5.54
C GLY A 103 -8.69 -23.14 6.22
N VAL A 104 -9.40 -24.24 5.94
CA VAL A 104 -9.15 -25.57 6.54
C VAL A 104 -7.83 -26.22 6.05
N GLN A 105 -7.30 -25.81 4.90
CA GLN A 105 -6.00 -26.23 4.37
C GLN A 105 -5.14 -24.99 4.06
N PRO A 106 -4.21 -24.59 4.93
CA PRO A 106 -3.30 -23.48 4.65
C PRO A 106 -2.30 -23.92 3.58
N ALA A 107 -2.22 -23.18 2.47
CA ALA A 107 -1.23 -23.43 1.41
C ALA A 107 0.24 -23.25 1.88
N ALA A 108 0.45 -22.63 3.06
CA ALA A 108 1.77 -22.30 3.60
C ALA A 108 1.99 -22.79 5.06
N GLY A 109 1.16 -23.71 5.57
CA GLY A 109 1.29 -24.25 6.94
C GLY A 109 0.93 -23.27 8.08
N VAL A 110 0.96 -21.95 7.84
CA VAL A 110 0.54 -20.91 8.77
C VAL A 110 -0.99 -20.76 8.74
N ARG A 111 -1.65 -20.92 9.89
CA ARG A 111 -3.08 -20.64 10.06
C ARG A 111 -3.30 -19.34 10.82
N LEU A 112 -4.17 -18.48 10.29
CA LEU A 112 -4.76 -17.40 11.07
C LEU A 112 -5.90 -17.97 11.92
N SER A 113 -5.57 -18.69 12.99
CA SER A 113 -6.52 -19.13 14.01
C SER A 113 -6.71 -18.02 15.06
N GLY A 114 -7.95 -17.77 15.49
CA GLY A 114 -8.24 -16.86 16.61
C GLY A 114 -8.77 -15.47 16.24
N LEU A 115 -9.22 -15.23 15.01
CA LEU A 115 -9.95 -14.00 14.68
C LEU A 115 -11.38 -14.06 15.21
N THR A 116 -11.82 -13.02 15.93
CA THR A 116 -13.21 -12.90 16.37
C THR A 116 -14.13 -12.57 15.19
N GLU A 117 -15.42 -12.91 15.31
CA GLU A 117 -16.42 -12.57 14.27
C GLU A 117 -16.47 -11.06 13.97
N GLU A 118 -16.27 -10.23 15.00
CA GLU A 118 -16.20 -8.78 14.83
C GLU A 118 -14.99 -8.34 14.00
N GLN A 119 -13.81 -8.93 14.25
CA GLN A 119 -12.62 -8.65 13.45
C GLN A 119 -12.80 -9.08 12.01
N VAL A 120 -13.46 -10.23 11.77
CA VAL A 120 -13.79 -10.70 10.42
C VAL A 120 -14.70 -9.73 9.70
N LYS A 121 -15.78 -9.26 10.35
CA LYS A 121 -16.68 -8.24 9.78
C LYS A 121 -15.94 -6.95 9.44
N LYS A 122 -15.02 -6.50 10.32
CA LYS A 122 -14.17 -5.33 10.05
C LYS A 122 -13.26 -5.54 8.83
N ILE A 123 -12.64 -6.72 8.70
CA ILE A 123 -11.80 -7.07 7.55
C ILE A 123 -12.62 -7.07 6.24
N GLU A 124 -13.83 -7.63 6.26
CA GLU A 124 -14.72 -7.64 5.08
C GLU A 124 -15.17 -6.23 4.69
N ALA A 125 -15.52 -5.39 5.67
CA ALA A 125 -15.84 -3.98 5.43
C ALA A 125 -14.66 -3.23 4.80
N LEU A 126 -13.43 -3.47 5.27
CA LEU A 126 -12.21 -2.91 4.68
C LEU A 126 -11.99 -3.39 3.25
N ARG A 127 -12.19 -4.68 2.97
CA ARG A 127 -12.09 -5.25 1.63
C ARG A 127 -13.05 -4.56 0.65
N VAL A 128 -14.31 -4.40 1.04
CA VAL A 128 -15.32 -3.72 0.20
C VAL A 128 -14.92 -2.27 -0.05
N LYS A 129 -14.51 -1.54 1.01
CA LYS A 129 -14.05 -0.15 0.89
C LYS A 129 -12.86 -0.01 -0.07
N ILE A 130 -11.87 -0.90 0.05
CA ILE A 130 -10.70 -0.91 -0.83
C ILE A 130 -11.11 -1.19 -2.27
N LYS A 131 -11.99 -2.16 -2.51
CA LYS A 131 -12.48 -2.47 -3.86
C LYS A 131 -13.18 -1.29 -4.52
N VAL A 132 -14.01 -0.57 -3.77
CA VAL A 132 -14.68 0.64 -4.27
C VAL A 132 -13.68 1.73 -4.65
N GLU A 133 -12.65 1.96 -3.82
CA GLU A 133 -11.60 2.94 -4.12
C GLU A 133 -10.71 2.51 -5.30
N GLU A 134 -10.41 1.22 -5.44
CA GLU A 134 -9.72 0.66 -6.60
C GLU A 134 -10.49 0.93 -7.89
N GLU A 135 -11.79 0.62 -7.93
CA GLU A 135 -12.65 0.90 -9.10
C GLU A 135 -12.71 2.40 -9.40
N ARG A 136 -12.70 3.25 -8.37
CA ARG A 136 -12.64 4.71 -8.54
C ARG A 136 -11.31 5.15 -9.15
N VAL A 137 -10.19 4.59 -8.69
CA VAL A 137 -8.87 4.80 -9.30
C VAL A 137 -8.92 4.38 -10.76
N GLU A 138 -9.33 3.16 -11.04
CA GLU A 138 -9.35 2.59 -12.38
C GLU A 138 -10.23 3.37 -13.36
N ARG A 139 -11.42 3.81 -12.92
CA ARG A 139 -12.28 4.73 -13.68
C ARG A 139 -11.54 6.02 -14.04
N ARG A 140 -10.84 6.64 -13.07
CA ARG A 140 -10.04 7.85 -13.34
C ARG A 140 -8.92 7.58 -14.35
N TRP A 141 -8.27 6.41 -14.31
CA TRP A 141 -7.26 6.04 -15.29
C TRP A 141 -7.87 5.88 -16.69
N ARG A 142 -9.03 5.23 -16.80
CA ARG A 142 -9.76 5.09 -18.07
C ARG A 142 -10.17 6.44 -18.64
N ASP A 143 -10.74 7.32 -17.82
CA ASP A 143 -11.14 8.67 -18.23
C ASP A 143 -9.95 9.48 -18.71
N SER A 144 -8.83 9.41 -17.98
CA SER A 144 -7.58 10.06 -18.39
C SER A 144 -7.17 9.54 -19.77
N ARG A 145 -7.04 8.23 -19.93
CA ARG A 145 -6.62 7.59 -21.19
C ARG A 145 -7.57 7.91 -22.35
N TRP A 146 -8.87 7.99 -22.10
CA TRP A 146 -9.87 8.40 -23.09
C TRP A 146 -9.67 9.86 -23.52
N ALA A 147 -9.46 10.77 -22.58
CA ALA A 147 -9.24 12.19 -22.87
C ALA A 147 -7.95 12.42 -23.67
N TRP A 148 -6.88 11.65 -23.37
CA TRP A 148 -5.65 11.63 -24.16
C TRP A 148 -5.91 11.14 -25.59
N ARG A 149 -6.58 10.00 -25.77
CA ARG A 149 -6.88 9.43 -27.10
C ARG A 149 -7.78 10.29 -27.98
N THR A 150 -8.70 11.04 -27.37
CA THR A 150 -9.70 11.86 -28.09
C THR A 150 -9.29 13.33 -28.24
N GLY A 151 -8.10 13.72 -27.79
CA GLY A 151 -7.66 15.12 -27.80
C GLY A 151 -8.39 16.03 -26.81
N LYS A 152 -9.27 15.50 -25.95
CA LYS A 152 -10.09 16.27 -25.00
C LYS A 152 -9.38 16.53 -23.65
N TRP A 153 -8.04 16.49 -23.63
CA TRP A 153 -7.23 16.57 -22.41
C TRP A 153 -7.44 17.87 -21.61
N TRP A 154 -7.52 19.02 -22.29
CA TRP A 154 -7.72 20.32 -21.65
C TRP A 154 -9.10 20.46 -20.98
N SER A 155 -10.14 19.92 -21.64
CA SER A 155 -11.49 19.89 -21.09
C SER A 155 -11.55 19.00 -19.83
N TRP A 156 -10.94 17.82 -19.90
CA TRP A 156 -10.84 16.90 -18.77
C TRP A 156 -10.06 17.51 -17.60
N ARG A 157 -8.92 18.18 -17.85
CA ARG A 157 -8.15 18.87 -16.79
C ARG A 157 -8.95 19.97 -16.11
N ARG A 158 -9.64 20.80 -16.89
CA ARG A 158 -10.50 21.88 -16.37
C ARG A 158 -11.61 21.30 -15.48
N TRP A 159 -12.27 20.25 -15.94
CA TRP A 159 -13.31 19.56 -15.17
C TRP A 159 -12.78 18.93 -13.88
N ARG A 160 -11.62 18.26 -13.93
CA ARG A 160 -10.92 17.72 -12.74
C ARG A 160 -10.57 18.81 -11.73
N GLY A 161 -10.10 19.96 -12.21
CA GLY A 161 -9.77 21.12 -11.38
C GLY A 161 -10.99 21.71 -10.67
N LYS A 162 -12.15 21.77 -11.34
CA LYS A 162 -13.42 22.18 -10.70
C LYS A 162 -13.88 21.18 -9.65
N ARG A 163 -13.81 19.87 -9.95
CA ARG A 163 -14.24 18.81 -9.03
C ARG A 163 -13.40 18.74 -7.74
N ARG A 164 -12.08 18.95 -7.82
CA ARG A 164 -11.22 19.01 -6.62
C ARG A 164 -11.55 20.19 -5.70
N ARG A 165 -11.92 21.34 -6.26
CA ARG A 165 -12.34 22.52 -5.46
C ARG A 165 -13.66 22.30 -4.74
N THR A 166 -14.57 21.52 -5.33
CA THR A 166 -15.84 21.15 -4.69
C THR A 166 -15.68 20.06 -3.63
N GLU A 167 -14.79 19.08 -3.85
CA GLU A 167 -14.50 18.01 -2.87
C GLU A 167 -13.68 18.51 -1.66
N ALA A 168 -12.87 19.58 -1.81
CA ALA A 168 -12.10 20.18 -0.71
C ALA A 168 -12.89 21.19 0.15
N ARG A 169 -14.11 21.56 -0.27
CA ARG A 169 -14.99 22.51 0.45
C ARG A 169 -15.82 21.99 1.64
N PRO A 170 -15.89 20.69 2.01
CA PRO A 170 -16.73 20.28 3.14
C PRO A 170 -16.23 20.64 4.55
N GLN A 171 -15.01 21.18 4.74
CA GLN A 171 -14.41 21.35 6.09
C GLN A 171 -14.16 22.80 6.54
N LEU A 172 -14.71 23.82 5.88
CA LEU A 172 -14.53 25.23 6.30
C LEU A 172 -15.83 25.93 6.76
N LEU A 173 -16.89 25.18 7.01
CA LEU A 173 -18.14 25.70 7.59
C LEU A 173 -18.65 24.73 8.66
N ARG A 174 -18.05 24.80 9.85
CA ARG A 174 -18.67 24.55 11.16
C ARG A 174 -17.75 25.05 12.25
#